data_AF-A0A9D1CDX8-F1
#
_entry.id   AF-A0A9D1CDX8-F1
#
_cell.length_a   1.000
_cell.length_b   1.000
_cell.length_c   1.000
_cell.angle_alpha   90.00
_cell.angle_beta   90.00
_cell.angle_gamma   90.00
#
_symmetry.space_group_name_H-M   'P 1'
#
loop_
_entity.id
_entity.type
_entity.pdbx_description
1 polymer ?
#
loop_
_entity_poly.entity_id
_entity_poly.type
_entity_poly.pdbx_seq_one_letter_code
_entity_poly.pdbx_strand_id
1 'polypeptide(L)'
;MENENLSNSQEYKKKFFSNTDSFFSKKPKYIYPEVKDTTAILSSIASKPNFSQVRARYKTQKFLSKFLLKSHLNWILYSFTRKETLYIATKNHIGQSEINLQKMTILSYCSKSKDFIGINKISVFRDKEFINEEKKEISKYQHHYKERSYGIFETNLKDE
;
A
#
# COMPACT_ATOMS: atom_id res chain seq x y z
N MET A 1 -34.50 -0.25 -74.82
CA MET A 1 -33.82 0.65 -73.88
C MET A 1 -34.48 0.70 -72.48
N GLU A 2 -35.75 0.33 -72.30
CA GLU A 2 -36.39 0.31 -70.96
C GLU A 2 -36.00 -0.89 -70.08
N ASN A 3 -35.76 -2.08 -70.67
CA ASN A 3 -35.47 -3.31 -69.91
C ASN A 3 -34.10 -3.30 -69.20
N GLU A 4 -33.10 -2.61 -69.76
CA GLU A 4 -31.77 -2.48 -69.12
C GLU A 4 -31.82 -1.55 -67.89
N ASN A 5 -32.66 -0.52 -67.94
CA ASN A 5 -32.85 0.40 -66.81
C ASN A 5 -33.61 -0.27 -65.65
N LEU A 6 -34.58 -1.14 -65.95
CA LEU A 6 -35.27 -1.97 -64.96
C LEU A 6 -34.31 -2.97 -64.28
N SER A 7 -33.44 -3.61 -65.05
CA SER A 7 -32.41 -4.53 -64.52
C SER A 7 -31.41 -3.81 -63.60
N ASN A 8 -30.91 -2.64 -64.03
CA ASN A 8 -29.99 -1.85 -63.23
C ASN A 8 -30.64 -1.36 -61.93
N SER A 9 -31.88 -0.86 -61.98
CA SER A 9 -32.62 -0.43 -60.78
C SER A 9 -32.80 -1.56 -59.76
N GLN A 10 -33.07 -2.78 -60.23
CA GLN A 10 -33.19 -3.97 -59.38
C GLN A 10 -31.84 -4.36 -58.75
N GLU A 11 -30.73 -4.26 -59.49
CA GLU A 11 -29.39 -4.48 -58.94
C GLU A 11 -29.00 -3.46 -57.87
N TYR A 12 -29.32 -2.17 -58.06
CA TYR A 12 -29.06 -1.14 -57.06
C TYR A 12 -29.86 -1.35 -55.79
N LYS A 13 -31.13 -1.77 -55.89
CA LYS A 13 -31.95 -2.13 -54.73
C LYS A 13 -31.36 -3.34 -54.00
N LYS A 14 -30.91 -4.37 -54.74
CA LYS A 14 -30.29 -5.57 -54.16
C LYS A 14 -29.00 -5.22 -53.39
N LYS A 15 -28.16 -4.34 -53.92
CA LYS A 15 -26.95 -3.82 -53.24
C LYS A 15 -27.27 -2.96 -52.01
N PHE A 16 -28.36 -2.21 -52.03
CA PHE A 16 -28.78 -1.39 -50.90
C PHE A 16 -29.22 -2.27 -49.72
N PHE A 17 -30.08 -3.27 -49.96
CA PHE A 17 -30.58 -4.17 -48.91
C PHE A 17 -29.58 -5.25 -48.48
N SER A 18 -28.58 -5.61 -49.29
CA SER A 18 -27.49 -6.50 -48.84
C SER A 18 -26.54 -5.82 -47.85
N ASN A 19 -26.45 -4.49 -47.86
CA ASN A 19 -25.58 -3.75 -46.95
C ASN A 19 -26.25 -3.41 -45.61
N THR A 20 -27.59 -3.37 -45.54
CA THR A 20 -28.32 -3.01 -44.31
C THR A 20 -28.14 -4.03 -43.19
N ASP A 21 -27.95 -5.32 -43.51
CA ASP A 21 -27.71 -6.36 -42.51
C ASP A 21 -26.34 -6.19 -41.81
N SER A 22 -25.37 -5.55 -42.47
CA SER A 22 -24.05 -5.25 -41.88
C SER A 22 -24.04 -4.01 -40.97
N PHE A 23 -25.00 -3.10 -41.16
CA PHE A 23 -25.16 -1.88 -40.35
C PHE A 23 -25.84 -2.16 -39.01
N PHE A 24 -26.80 -3.09 -38.95
CA PHE A 24 -27.52 -3.43 -37.72
C PHE A 24 -26.92 -4.65 -36.97
N SER A 25 -26.05 -5.45 -37.60
CA SER A 25 -25.40 -6.60 -36.95
C SER A 25 -24.15 -6.25 -36.14
N LYS A 26 -23.57 -5.06 -36.32
CA LYS A 26 -22.50 -4.55 -35.46
C LYS A 26 -23.09 -3.96 -34.18
N LYS A 27 -23.72 -4.80 -33.36
CA LYS A 27 -23.81 -4.46 -31.93
C LYS A 27 -22.36 -4.27 -31.47
N PRO A 28 -21.98 -3.10 -30.93
CA PRO A 28 -20.69 -2.99 -30.29
C PRO A 28 -20.66 -4.11 -29.25
N LYS A 29 -19.73 -5.06 -29.40
CA LYS A 29 -19.40 -5.96 -28.30
C LYS A 29 -18.90 -5.03 -27.21
N TYR A 30 -19.76 -4.65 -26.28
CA TYR A 30 -19.34 -4.09 -25.02
C TYR A 30 -18.46 -5.16 -24.39
N ILE A 31 -17.15 -4.98 -24.52
CA ILE A 31 -16.18 -5.72 -23.72
C ILE A 31 -16.42 -5.19 -22.32
N TYR A 32 -17.31 -5.84 -21.58
CA TYR A 32 -17.37 -5.64 -20.15
C TYR A 32 -15.96 -5.92 -19.65
N PRO A 33 -15.30 -4.98 -18.94
CA PRO A 33 -14.03 -5.31 -18.30
C PRO A 33 -14.32 -6.54 -17.44
N GLU A 34 -13.67 -7.66 -17.76
CA GLU A 34 -13.84 -8.90 -17.02
C GLU A 34 -13.75 -8.57 -15.53
N VAL A 35 -14.83 -8.86 -14.80
CA VAL A 35 -14.86 -8.63 -13.36
C VAL A 35 -13.78 -9.53 -12.79
N LYS A 36 -12.63 -8.94 -12.44
CA LYS A 36 -11.49 -9.69 -11.94
C LYS A 36 -11.96 -10.47 -10.73
N ASP A 37 -11.79 -11.79 -10.79
CA ASP A 37 -12.03 -12.65 -9.62
C ASP A 37 -11.29 -12.08 -8.42
N THR A 38 -11.91 -12.18 -7.24
CA THR A 38 -11.33 -11.66 -5.99
C THR A 38 -9.92 -12.19 -5.74
N THR A 39 -9.66 -13.43 -6.15
CA THR A 39 -8.34 -14.07 -6.12
C THR A 39 -7.33 -13.40 -7.07
N ALA A 40 -7.76 -12.98 -8.26
CA ALA A 40 -6.96 -12.23 -9.22
C ALA A 40 -6.61 -10.82 -8.71
N ILE A 41 -7.56 -10.17 -8.02
CA ILE A 41 -7.32 -8.87 -7.37
C ILE A 41 -6.31 -9.03 -6.23
N LEU A 42 -6.50 -10.00 -5.34
CA LEU A 42 -5.63 -10.23 -4.20
C LEU A 42 -4.22 -10.66 -4.62
N SER A 43 -4.08 -11.52 -5.63
CA SER A 43 -2.78 -11.90 -6.19
C SER A 43 -2.07 -10.71 -6.85
N SER A 44 -2.81 -9.84 -7.55
CA SER A 44 -2.29 -8.60 -8.12
C SER A 44 -1.82 -7.61 -7.05
N ILE A 45 -2.50 -7.54 -5.89
CA ILE A 45 -2.04 -6.72 -4.77
C ILE A 45 -0.80 -7.34 -4.12
N ALA A 46 -0.80 -8.65 -3.93
CA ALA A 46 0.30 -9.38 -3.29
C ALA A 46 1.61 -9.33 -4.09
N SER A 47 1.53 -9.23 -5.42
CA SER A 47 2.70 -9.14 -6.30
C SER A 47 3.35 -7.75 -6.32
N LYS A 48 2.71 -6.72 -5.75
CA LYS A 48 3.31 -5.37 -5.68
C LYS A 48 4.51 -5.34 -4.71
N PRO A 49 5.60 -4.64 -5.07
CA PRO A 49 6.81 -4.58 -4.25
C PRO A 49 6.55 -3.96 -2.86
N ASN A 50 5.67 -2.96 -2.78
CA ASN A 50 5.28 -2.33 -1.51
C ASN A 50 4.64 -3.35 -0.56
N PHE A 51 3.84 -4.26 -1.08
CA PHE A 51 3.19 -5.29 -0.28
C PHE A 51 4.18 -6.35 0.21
N SER A 52 5.19 -6.69 -0.60
CA SER A 52 6.29 -7.55 -0.18
C SER A 52 7.06 -6.96 1.01
N GLN A 53 7.32 -5.65 1.00
CA GLN A 53 7.95 -4.96 2.13
C GLN A 53 7.06 -4.98 3.39
N VAL A 54 5.76 -4.72 3.25
CA VAL A 54 4.80 -4.80 4.36
C VAL A 54 4.76 -6.21 4.94
N ARG A 55 4.73 -7.24 4.09
CA ARG A 55 4.75 -8.65 4.50
C ARG A 55 6.03 -8.99 5.27
N ALA A 56 7.18 -8.53 4.81
CA ALA A 56 8.46 -8.73 5.48
C ALA A 56 8.47 -8.07 6.87
N ARG A 57 8.00 -6.81 6.96
CA ARG A 57 7.88 -6.07 8.24
C ARG A 57 6.91 -6.75 9.20
N TYR A 58 5.78 -7.23 8.69
CA TYR A 58 4.80 -7.96 9.51
C TYR A 58 5.39 -9.27 10.07
N LYS A 59 6.16 -10.00 9.25
CA LYS A 59 6.81 -11.24 9.68
C LYS A 59 7.80 -11.00 10.81
N THR A 60 8.64 -9.97 10.71
CA THR A 60 9.59 -9.60 11.76
C THR A 60 8.88 -9.09 13.02
N GLN A 61 7.83 -8.28 12.88
CA GLN A 61 7.06 -7.79 14.02
C GLN A 61 6.36 -8.92 14.78
N LYS A 62 5.74 -9.86 14.07
CA LYS A 62 5.12 -11.06 14.67
C LYS A 62 6.14 -11.97 15.34
N PHE A 63 7.38 -11.98 14.85
CA PHE A 63 8.46 -12.73 15.49
C PHE A 63 8.89 -12.06 16.80
N LEU A 64 9.16 -10.75 16.76
CA LEU A 64 9.55 -9.96 17.93
C LEU A 64 8.47 -10.00 19.02
N SER A 65 7.20 -10.01 18.65
CA SER A 65 6.09 -10.04 19.61
C SER A 65 5.97 -11.33 20.42
N LYS A 66 6.70 -12.39 20.05
CA LYS A 66 6.67 -13.67 20.80
C LYS A 66 7.46 -13.61 22.10
N PHE A 67 8.44 -12.71 22.20
CA PHE A 67 9.38 -12.68 23.32
C PHE A 67 9.65 -11.27 23.86
N LEU A 68 9.39 -10.21 23.09
CA LEU A 68 9.45 -8.84 23.59
C LEU A 68 8.16 -8.48 24.35
N LEU A 69 8.33 -7.70 25.42
CA LEU A 69 7.22 -7.10 26.15
C LEU A 69 6.46 -6.09 25.27
N LYS A 70 5.17 -5.91 25.53
CA LYS A 70 4.32 -4.96 24.80
C LYS A 70 4.86 -3.53 24.86
N SER A 71 5.43 -3.12 25.99
CA SER A 71 6.11 -1.81 26.14
C SER A 71 7.29 -1.66 25.17
N HIS A 72 8.09 -2.71 25.00
CA HIS A 72 9.27 -2.69 24.14
C HIS A 72 8.87 -2.68 22.66
N LEU A 73 7.79 -3.39 22.31
CA LEU A 73 7.21 -3.35 20.98
C LEU A 73 6.72 -1.95 20.61
N ASN A 74 6.15 -1.20 21.55
CA ASN A 74 5.68 0.16 21.30
C ASN A 74 6.83 1.15 21.00
N TRP A 75 8.07 0.82 21.37
CA TRP A 75 9.22 1.62 20.99
C TRP A 75 9.73 1.32 19.58
N ILE A 76 9.34 0.20 18.99
CA ILE A 76 9.77 -0.23 17.66
C ILE A 76 8.82 0.36 16.62
N LEU A 77 9.36 1.17 15.72
CA LEU A 77 8.60 1.75 14.61
C LEU A 77 8.36 0.70 13.52
N TYR A 78 9.44 0.07 13.09
CA TYR A 78 9.40 -1.02 12.13
C TYR A 78 10.68 -1.85 12.25
N SER A 79 10.63 -3.08 11.72
CA SER A 79 11.80 -3.94 11.62
C SER A 79 11.83 -4.63 10.27
N PHE A 80 13.01 -4.97 9.79
CA PHE A 80 13.18 -5.70 8.54
C PHE A 80 14.49 -6.47 8.52
N THR A 81 14.59 -7.47 7.66
CA THR A 81 15.80 -8.24 7.46
C THR A 81 16.45 -7.86 6.14
N ARG A 82 17.77 -7.72 6.14
CA ARG A 82 18.54 -7.51 4.91
C ARG A 82 19.85 -8.26 5.03
N LYS A 83 20.09 -9.19 4.10
CA LYS A 83 21.20 -10.15 4.18
C LYS A 83 21.14 -10.90 5.52
N GLU A 84 22.21 -10.87 6.30
CA GLU A 84 22.32 -11.54 7.61
C GLU A 84 22.03 -10.62 8.80
N THR A 85 21.46 -9.43 8.55
CA THR A 85 21.23 -8.42 9.60
C THR A 85 19.74 -8.15 9.80
N LEU A 86 19.29 -8.23 11.05
CA LEU A 86 18.00 -7.73 11.50
C LEU A 86 18.13 -6.25 11.85
N TYR A 87 17.39 -5.41 11.14
CA TYR A 87 17.32 -3.98 11.38
C TYR A 87 16.07 -3.66 12.19
N ILE A 88 16.23 -2.93 13.29
CA ILE A 88 15.15 -2.50 14.17
C ILE A 88 15.20 -0.99 14.29
N ALA A 89 14.19 -0.31 13.76
CA ALA A 89 14.01 1.13 13.91
C ALA A 89 13.23 1.41 15.19
N THR A 90 13.72 2.36 15.98
CA THR A 90 13.14 2.73 17.29
C THR A 90 12.72 4.21 17.31
N LYS A 91 11.66 4.50 18.09
CA LYS A 91 11.09 5.85 18.21
C LYS A 91 11.95 6.78 19.07
N ASN A 92 12.40 6.29 20.22
CA ASN A 92 13.08 7.10 21.23
C ASN A 92 14.47 6.55 21.58
N HIS A 93 15.33 7.39 22.18
CA HIS A 93 16.67 6.98 22.61
C HIS A 93 16.63 5.89 23.69
N ILE A 94 15.65 5.95 24.59
CA ILE A 94 15.39 4.93 25.62
C ILE A 94 15.13 3.59 24.94
N GLY A 95 14.19 3.56 23.99
CA GLY A 95 13.88 2.35 23.23
C GLY A 95 15.09 1.79 22.47
N GLN A 96 15.91 2.66 21.88
CA GLN A 96 17.15 2.24 21.25
C GLN A 96 18.09 1.56 22.25
N SER A 97 18.27 2.13 23.44
CA SER A 97 19.13 1.60 24.50
C SER A 97 18.63 0.24 25.02
N GLU A 98 17.34 0.15 25.36
CA GLU A 98 16.74 -1.08 25.88
C GLU A 98 16.79 -2.23 24.89
N ILE A 99 16.43 -1.98 23.62
CA ILE A 99 16.50 -3.00 22.58
C ILE A 99 17.97 -3.38 22.29
N ASN A 100 18.91 -2.44 22.41
CA ASN A 100 20.34 -2.73 22.31
C ASN A 100 20.81 -3.70 23.41
N LEU A 101 20.36 -3.53 24.66
CA LEU A 101 20.69 -4.44 25.76
C LEU A 101 20.16 -5.86 25.48
N GLN A 102 19.03 -5.97 24.80
CA GLN A 102 18.39 -7.25 24.48
C GLN A 102 18.91 -7.91 23.19
N LYS A 103 19.92 -7.33 22.51
CA LYS A 103 20.45 -7.85 21.23
C LYS A 103 20.85 -9.32 21.30
N MET A 104 21.61 -9.72 22.32
CA MET A 104 22.08 -11.10 22.42
C MET A 104 20.92 -12.07 22.60
N THR A 105 19.92 -11.67 23.38
CA THR A 105 18.68 -12.42 23.57
C THR A 105 17.92 -12.53 22.25
N ILE A 106 17.70 -11.43 21.53
CA ILE A 106 17.03 -11.44 20.22
C ILE A 106 17.77 -12.37 19.24
N LEU A 107 19.11 -12.29 19.20
CA LEU A 107 19.94 -13.11 18.32
C LEU A 107 19.79 -14.61 18.64
N SER A 108 19.75 -14.96 19.93
CA SER A 108 19.50 -16.33 20.38
C SER A 108 18.12 -16.87 19.97
N TYR A 109 17.11 -15.99 19.86
CA TYR A 109 15.79 -16.38 19.36
C TYR A 109 15.76 -16.49 17.84
N CYS A 110 16.54 -15.65 17.13
CA CYS A 110 16.68 -15.74 15.68
C CYS A 110 17.27 -17.10 15.27
N SER A 111 18.31 -17.57 15.96
CA SER A 111 18.95 -18.87 15.66
C SER A 111 18.01 -20.07 15.89
N LYS A 112 17.04 -19.95 16.81
CA LYS A 112 16.02 -20.98 17.07
C LYS A 112 14.87 -20.96 16.06
N SER A 113 14.69 -19.87 15.31
CA SER A 113 13.56 -19.72 14.40
C SER A 113 13.94 -20.10 12.98
N LYS A 114 13.23 -21.08 12.39
CA LYS A 114 13.43 -21.53 11.01
C LYS A 114 13.43 -20.38 9.98
N ASP A 115 12.65 -19.35 10.25
CA ASP A 115 12.49 -18.19 9.38
C ASP A 115 13.66 -17.19 9.43
N PHE A 116 14.51 -17.27 10.45
CA PHE A 116 15.53 -16.28 10.77
C PHE A 116 16.91 -16.89 11.07
N ILE A 117 17.14 -18.18 10.74
CA ILE A 117 18.40 -18.91 11.01
C ILE A 117 19.63 -18.17 10.47
N GLY A 118 19.52 -17.51 9.32
CA GLY A 118 20.64 -16.79 8.69
C GLY A 118 20.97 -15.42 9.30
N ILE A 119 20.35 -15.02 10.41
CA ILE A 119 20.60 -13.72 11.04
C ILE A 119 21.72 -13.82 12.06
N ASN A 120 22.84 -13.19 11.73
CA ASN A 120 24.05 -13.16 12.56
C ASN A 120 24.24 -11.82 13.28
N LYS A 121 23.56 -10.75 12.81
CA LYS A 121 23.75 -9.39 13.32
C LYS A 121 22.42 -8.69 13.57
N ILE A 122 22.41 -7.81 14.55
CA ILE A 122 21.25 -6.95 14.86
C ILE A 122 21.71 -5.50 14.91
N SER A 123 21.08 -4.66 14.09
CA SER A 123 21.30 -3.22 14.06
C SER A 123 20.05 -2.51 14.59
N VAL A 124 20.25 -1.66 15.59
CA VAL A 124 19.17 -0.88 16.22
C VAL A 124 19.50 0.59 16.04
N PHE A 125 18.62 1.32 15.37
CA PHE A 125 18.81 2.73 15.06
C PHE A 125 17.54 3.53 15.33
N ARG A 126 17.69 4.85 15.36
CA ARG A 126 16.58 5.79 15.42
C ARG A 126 16.34 6.34 14.03
N ASP A 127 15.11 6.22 13.55
CA ASP A 127 14.71 6.81 12.28
C ASP A 127 14.27 8.26 12.52
N LYS A 128 15.15 9.22 12.19
CA LYS A 128 14.89 10.64 12.38
C LYS A 128 13.83 11.18 11.41
N GLU A 129 13.72 10.58 10.22
CA GLU A 129 12.78 11.03 9.19
C GLU A 129 11.36 10.71 9.64
N PHE A 130 11.12 9.48 10.08
CA PHE A 130 9.83 9.05 10.60
C PHE A 130 9.37 9.87 11.81
N ILE A 131 10.30 10.21 12.74
CA ILE A 131 9.99 11.04 13.91
C ILE A 131 9.59 12.46 13.50
N ASN A 132 10.22 13.01 12.45
CA ASN A 132 9.91 14.35 11.99
C ASN A 132 8.59 14.41 11.23
N GLU A 133 8.22 13.37 10.50
CA GLU A 133 6.91 13.23 9.85
C GLU A 133 5.79 13.13 10.90
N GLU A 134 5.96 12.30 11.92
CA GLU A 134 4.99 12.16 13.01
C GLU A 134 4.76 13.51 13.73
N LYS A 135 5.82 14.28 13.97
CA LYS A 135 5.72 15.63 14.54
C LYS A 135 4.96 16.61 13.64
N LYS A 136 5.19 16.55 12.32
CA LYS A 136 4.49 17.40 11.35
C LYS A 136 3.00 17.08 11.30
N GLU A 137 2.62 15.80 11.38
CA GLU A 137 1.22 15.41 11.48
C GLU A 137 0.58 15.94 12.77
N ILE A 138 1.22 15.75 13.93
CA ILE A 138 0.70 16.26 15.21
C ILE A 138 0.52 17.78 15.17
N SER A 139 1.46 18.53 14.56
CA SER A 139 1.33 19.99 14.42
C SER A 139 0.19 20.44 13.53
N LYS A 140 -0.25 19.62 12.56
CA LYS A 140 -1.43 19.95 11.74
C LYS A 140 -2.73 19.90 12.54
N TYR A 141 -2.78 19.09 13.59
CA TYR A 141 -3.94 18.94 14.46
C TYR A 141 -3.88 19.77 15.74
N GLN A 142 -2.72 20.36 16.07
CA GLN A 142 -2.63 21.32 17.16
C GLN A 142 -3.27 22.64 16.71
N HIS A 143 -4.56 22.80 17.03
CA HIS A 143 -5.22 24.10 16.96
C HIS A 143 -4.44 25.11 17.81
N HIS A 144 -3.82 26.08 17.15
CA HIS A 144 -3.19 27.20 17.81
C HIS A 144 -4.28 28.13 18.33
N TYR A 145 -4.66 27.98 19.60
CA TYR A 145 -5.47 28.97 20.30
C TYR A 145 -4.57 30.15 20.67
N LYS A 146 -4.91 31.35 20.18
CA LYS A 146 -4.24 32.58 20.57
C LYS A 146 -5.10 33.25 21.63
N GLU A 147 -4.75 33.05 22.89
CA GLU A 147 -5.43 33.72 24.00
C GLU A 147 -5.13 35.22 23.94
N ARG A 148 -6.18 36.04 23.85
CA ARG A 148 -6.08 37.48 24.06
C ARG A 148 -6.38 37.78 25.52
N SER A 149 -5.76 38.83 26.06
CA SER A 149 -5.77 39.26 27.47
C SER A 149 -7.14 39.53 28.11
N TYR A 150 -8.24 39.32 27.39
CA TYR A 150 -9.62 39.47 27.85
C TYR A 150 -10.40 38.13 27.92
N GLY A 151 -9.71 36.98 27.85
CA GLY A 151 -10.33 35.65 28.06
C GLY A 151 -11.19 35.14 26.90
N ILE A 152 -11.00 35.68 25.69
CA ILE A 152 -11.68 35.24 24.47
C ILE A 152 -10.75 34.32 23.68
N PHE A 153 -11.22 33.12 23.35
CA PHE A 153 -10.50 32.15 22.51
C PHE A 153 -11.07 32.17 21.09
N GLU A 154 -10.28 32.61 20.12
CA GLU A 154 -10.64 32.55 18.70
C GLU A 154 -10.01 31.29 18.04
N THR A 155 -10.83 30.49 17.35
CA THR A 155 -10.38 29.36 16.52
C THR A 155 -10.07 29.85 15.11
N ASN A 156 -8.82 29.72 14.68
CA ASN A 156 -8.44 29.92 13.27
C ASN A 156 -8.77 28.66 12.46
N LEU A 157 -10.06 28.36 12.28
CA LEU A 157 -10.49 27.40 11.27
C LEU A 157 -10.60 28.16 9.94
N LYS A 158 -9.71 27.86 8.99
CA LYS A 158 -10.01 28.12 7.58
C LYS A 158 -10.88 26.96 7.12
N ASP A 159 -12.14 27.24 6.85
CA ASP A 159 -13.01 26.33 6.13
C ASP A 159 -12.46 26.20 4.69
N GLU A 160 -11.90 25.04 4.36
CA GLU A 160 -11.65 24.60 2.98
C GLU A 160 -12.83 23.78 2.46
#